data_AF-A0A7W9V133-F1
#
_entry.id   AF-A0A7W9V133-F1
#
_cell.length_a   1.000
_cell.length_b   1.000
_cell.length_c   1.000
_cell.angle_alpha   90.00
_cell.angle_beta   90.00
_cell.angle_gamma   90.00
#
_symmetry.space_group_name_H-M   'P 1'
#
loop_
_entity.id
_entity.type
_entity.pdbx_description
1 polymer ?
#
loop_
_entity_poly.entity_id
_entity_poly.type
_entity_poly.pdbx_seq_one_letter_code
_entity_poly.pdbx_strand_id
1 'polypeptide(L)'
;MRRRSVLLAVPAGLLTLAGCGDDDNNKDKADKADTSKSPTAQPTGKVVTGPLPEITKGKEFGQKPTMAKGPGKPSPDLAVKTVVAGRGVTVAKGDLLQVSYLGQKWDSGKVFDNSYDQGKPVVFPIGVGKVIPGWDQGLVGKKVNSRIQLGIPSKLGYGEKGTPDGSIKGGETLVFVVDVIGSFNGKSAAQGKEVKQTDKAVPVVGAKTDGKAPSIEVPKAKAPTKLVSNYVLEGDGAELKESDTVLVQYKGVLWETGKEFDSSYSRNEPAQFSLQEVVPGWSKGLAGKKVGSRVLVVVPPDMGYGKEKKGDIPANSTLVFSVDILAAL
;
A
#
# COMPACT_ATOMS: atom_id res chain seq x y z
N MET A 1 8.04 -19.05 -22.74
CA MET A 1 6.91 -19.37 -21.84
C MET A 1 6.33 -18.06 -21.32
N ARG A 2 5.13 -17.68 -21.76
CA ARG A 2 4.47 -16.42 -21.38
C ARG A 2 4.02 -16.53 -19.91
N ARG A 3 4.72 -15.84 -19.00
CA ARG A 3 4.32 -15.73 -17.59
C ARG A 3 3.21 -14.69 -17.50
N ARG A 4 1.99 -15.14 -17.19
CA ARG A 4 0.85 -14.26 -16.91
C ARG A 4 1.05 -13.68 -15.51
N SER A 5 1.17 -12.35 -15.43
CA SER A 5 1.14 -11.60 -14.18
C SER A 5 -0.21 -11.85 -13.51
N VAL A 6 -0.18 -12.37 -12.28
CA VAL A 6 -1.37 -12.53 -11.44
C VAL A 6 -1.63 -11.17 -10.79
N LEU A 7 -2.58 -10.42 -11.37
CA LEU A 7 -3.18 -9.26 -10.72
C LEU A 7 -4.07 -9.79 -9.60
N LEU A 8 -3.74 -9.44 -8.36
CA LEU A 8 -4.69 -9.46 -7.24
C LEU A 8 -5.85 -8.55 -7.63
N ALA A 9 -6.97 -9.14 -8.03
CA ALA A 9 -8.20 -8.43 -8.36
C ALA A 9 -8.79 -7.84 -7.07
N VAL A 10 -8.42 -6.58 -6.79
CA VAL A 10 -9.18 -5.72 -5.89
C VAL A 10 -10.35 -5.16 -6.71
N PRO A 11 -11.62 -5.43 -6.35
CA PRO A 11 -12.74 -4.87 -7.09
C PRO A 11 -12.73 -3.35 -6.92
N ALA A 12 -12.38 -2.65 -8.01
CA ALA A 12 -12.50 -1.20 -8.14
C ALA A 12 -13.99 -0.84 -8.20
N GLY A 13 -14.50 -0.24 -7.12
CA GLY A 13 -15.83 0.37 -7.12
C GLY A 13 -15.81 1.67 -7.92
N LEU A 14 -16.44 1.65 -9.10
CA LEU A 14 -16.78 2.87 -9.81
C LEU A 14 -17.86 3.65 -9.03
N LEU A 15 -17.54 4.88 -8.64
CA LEU A 15 -18.51 5.90 -8.26
C LEU A 15 -19.02 6.58 -9.53
N THR A 16 -20.29 6.37 -9.88
CA THR A 16 -21.03 7.25 -10.80
C THR A 16 -22.06 8.05 -10.00
N LEU A 17 -21.96 9.36 -10.10
CA LEU A 17 -22.90 10.34 -9.57
C LEU A 17 -24.21 10.32 -10.36
N ALA A 18 -25.30 10.56 -9.65
CA ALA A 18 -26.67 10.64 -10.14
C ALA A 18 -26.91 11.81 -11.12
N GLY A 19 -27.84 11.58 -12.04
CA GLY A 19 -28.55 12.61 -12.81
C GLY A 19 -29.98 12.13 -13.10
N CYS A 20 -30.98 12.92 -12.69
CA CYS A 20 -32.42 12.67 -12.78
C CYS A 20 -32.99 12.84 -14.21
N GLY A 21 -34.17 12.24 -14.47
CA GLY A 21 -35.07 12.63 -15.57
C GLY A 21 -36.20 11.63 -15.89
N ASP A 22 -37.37 11.89 -15.30
CA ASP A 22 -38.81 11.53 -15.52
C ASP A 22 -39.33 10.36 -16.39
N ASP A 23 -40.36 9.73 -15.77
CA ASP A 23 -41.64 9.14 -16.23
C ASP A 23 -41.72 8.29 -17.50
N ASP A 24 -42.04 6.99 -17.34
CA ASP A 24 -43.37 6.47 -17.72
C ASP A 24 -43.67 5.05 -17.21
N ASN A 25 -44.96 4.78 -17.08
CA ASN A 25 -45.62 3.61 -16.50
C ASN A 25 -45.17 2.22 -17.03
N ASN A 26 -44.78 1.32 -16.13
CA ASN A 26 -45.14 -0.10 -16.29
C ASN A 26 -45.19 -0.87 -14.95
N LYS A 27 -46.28 -1.61 -14.77
CA LYS A 27 -46.54 -2.48 -13.61
C LYS A 27 -45.70 -3.74 -13.75
N ASP A 28 -44.83 -4.04 -12.78
CA ASP A 28 -44.42 -5.41 -12.52
C ASP A 28 -43.99 -5.67 -11.07
N LYS A 29 -44.57 -6.74 -10.53
CA LYS A 29 -44.22 -7.59 -9.38
C LYS A 29 -43.18 -7.08 -8.37
N ALA A 30 -43.68 -6.91 -7.14
CA ALA A 30 -42.88 -6.85 -5.93
C ALA A 30 -42.08 -8.14 -5.70
N ASP A 31 -40.76 -8.05 -5.78
CA ASP A 31 -39.85 -8.94 -5.06
C ASP A 31 -39.07 -8.11 -4.03
N LYS A 32 -39.36 -8.39 -2.75
CA LYS A 32 -38.60 -7.90 -1.60
C LYS A 32 -37.17 -8.45 -1.70
N ALA A 33 -36.23 -7.60 -2.10
CA ALA A 33 -34.81 -7.82 -1.84
C ALA A 33 -34.45 -7.17 -0.49
N ASP A 34 -34.78 -7.87 0.60
CA ASP A 34 -34.11 -7.68 1.88
C ASP A 34 -32.95 -8.68 1.96
N THR A 35 -31.73 -8.17 2.03
CA THR A 35 -30.73 -8.50 3.05
C THR A 35 -29.37 -7.94 2.62
N SER A 36 -29.07 -6.75 3.12
CA SER A 36 -27.70 -6.29 3.31
C SER A 36 -27.02 -7.26 4.27
N LYS A 37 -26.29 -8.25 3.72
CA LYS A 37 -25.47 -9.15 4.53
C LYS A 37 -24.29 -8.34 5.07
N SER A 38 -24.25 -8.17 6.39
CA SER A 38 -23.01 -7.81 7.10
C SER A 38 -21.87 -8.71 6.62
N PRO A 39 -20.63 -8.21 6.51
CA PRO A 39 -19.49 -9.04 6.15
C PRO A 39 -19.36 -10.18 7.17
N THR A 40 -19.47 -11.43 6.71
CA THR A 40 -19.21 -12.60 7.54
C THR A 40 -17.78 -12.50 8.08
N ALA A 41 -17.59 -12.57 9.39
CA ALA A 41 -16.27 -12.56 10.00
C ALA A 41 -15.41 -13.70 9.43
N GLN A 42 -14.14 -13.42 9.13
CA GLN A 42 -13.23 -14.44 8.63
C GLN A 42 -13.02 -15.55 9.69
N PRO A 43 -12.80 -16.80 9.24
CA PRO A 43 -12.49 -17.89 10.16
C PRO A 43 -11.19 -17.59 10.92
N THR A 44 -11.18 -17.88 12.22
CA THR A 44 -9.99 -17.78 13.07
C THR A 44 -9.58 -19.19 13.52
N GLY A 45 -8.28 -19.39 13.77
CA GLY A 45 -7.75 -20.65 14.27
C GLY A 45 -6.93 -20.48 15.55
N LYS A 46 -6.54 -21.58 16.19
CA LYS A 46 -5.51 -21.52 17.23
C LYS A 46 -4.15 -21.20 16.59
N VAL A 47 -3.28 -20.46 17.30
CA VAL A 47 -1.88 -20.23 16.88
C VAL A 47 -0.98 -21.23 17.59
N VAL A 48 -0.13 -21.91 16.83
CA VAL A 48 0.89 -22.85 17.31
C VAL A 48 2.27 -22.49 16.73
N THR A 49 3.34 -23.10 17.23
CA THR A 49 4.72 -22.79 16.79
C THR A 49 5.24 -23.69 15.67
N GLY A 50 4.51 -24.76 15.33
CA GLY A 50 4.90 -25.71 14.30
C GLY A 50 3.95 -26.93 14.22
N PRO A 51 4.29 -27.93 13.39
CA PRO A 51 5.52 -28.03 12.61
C PRO A 51 5.61 -26.98 11.49
N LEU A 52 6.84 -26.64 11.08
CA LEU A 52 7.16 -25.79 9.92
C LEU A 52 8.38 -26.39 9.19
N PRO A 53 8.44 -26.34 7.85
CA PRO A 53 9.63 -26.78 7.12
C PRO A 53 10.83 -25.90 7.42
N GLU A 54 12.03 -26.47 7.31
CA GLU A 54 13.26 -25.70 7.45
C GLU A 54 13.43 -24.71 6.27
N ILE A 55 13.86 -23.48 6.57
CA ILE A 55 14.39 -22.54 5.58
C ILE A 55 15.85 -22.93 5.31
N THR A 56 16.14 -23.50 4.14
CA THR A 56 17.47 -24.03 3.80
C THR A 56 18.41 -22.97 3.24
N LYS A 57 17.89 -21.90 2.63
CA LYS A 57 18.67 -20.75 2.15
C LYS A 57 17.92 -19.45 2.38
N GLY A 58 18.66 -18.34 2.42
CA GLY A 58 18.10 -17.02 2.63
C GLY A 58 17.40 -16.96 3.97
N LYS A 59 18.11 -17.13 5.09
CA LYS A 59 17.52 -17.11 6.45
C LYS A 59 17.34 -15.68 6.96
N GLU A 60 18.15 -14.74 6.48
CA GLU A 60 18.17 -13.35 6.92
C GLU A 60 17.12 -12.52 6.19
N PHE A 61 16.62 -11.48 6.88
CA PHE A 61 15.64 -10.53 6.33
C PHE A 61 16.10 -9.96 4.98
N GLY A 62 15.16 -9.83 4.03
CA GLY A 62 15.42 -9.30 2.69
C GLY A 62 15.98 -10.32 1.69
N GLN A 63 16.54 -11.45 2.14
CA GLN A 63 17.03 -12.51 1.24
C GLN A 63 15.89 -13.38 0.74
N LYS A 64 15.82 -13.66 -0.57
CA LYS A 64 14.85 -14.64 -1.09
C LYS A 64 15.05 -16.00 -0.42
N PRO A 65 14.06 -16.52 0.34
CA PRO A 65 14.22 -17.77 1.06
C PRO A 65 14.08 -18.97 0.13
N THR A 66 14.66 -20.10 0.51
CA THR A 66 14.33 -21.43 0.00
C THR A 66 13.95 -22.31 1.17
N MET A 67 12.89 -23.09 1.06
CA MET A 67 12.43 -24.00 2.11
C MET A 67 12.51 -25.44 1.64
N ALA A 68 12.68 -26.36 2.59
CA ALA A 68 12.44 -27.78 2.35
C ALA A 68 10.94 -28.06 2.15
N LYS A 69 10.62 -29.26 1.66
CA LYS A 69 9.26 -29.79 1.71
C LYS A 69 8.78 -29.89 3.17
N GLY A 70 7.47 -29.69 3.39
CA GLY A 70 6.83 -29.84 4.69
C GLY A 70 7.11 -31.22 5.33
N PRO A 71 7.60 -31.27 6.58
CA PRO A 71 7.88 -32.55 7.24
C PRO A 71 6.59 -33.19 7.75
N GLY A 72 6.32 -34.44 7.37
CA GLY A 72 5.17 -35.19 7.87
C GLY A 72 3.83 -34.46 7.66
N LYS A 73 2.91 -34.65 8.62
CA LYS A 73 1.58 -34.03 8.58
C LYS A 73 1.64 -32.57 9.06
N PRO A 74 1.05 -31.61 8.32
CA PRO A 74 0.96 -30.23 8.79
C PRO A 74 0.07 -30.09 10.02
N SER A 75 0.26 -29.00 10.77
CA SER A 75 -0.66 -28.58 11.82
C SER A 75 -2.06 -28.31 11.25
N PRO A 76 -3.14 -28.75 11.91
CA PRO A 76 -4.51 -28.35 11.56
C PRO A 76 -4.83 -26.90 11.98
N ASP A 77 -3.95 -26.29 12.76
CA ASP A 77 -4.00 -24.93 13.28
C ASP A 77 -2.94 -24.03 12.60
N LEU A 78 -3.05 -22.71 12.77
CA LEU A 78 -2.11 -21.76 12.19
C LEU A 78 -0.74 -21.87 12.89
N ALA A 79 0.27 -22.35 12.18
CA ALA A 79 1.64 -22.36 12.67
C ALA A 79 2.30 -21.01 12.38
N VAL A 80 2.87 -20.34 13.38
CA VAL A 80 3.58 -19.06 13.23
C VAL A 80 4.90 -19.11 13.98
N LYS A 81 5.99 -18.79 13.27
CA LYS A 81 7.32 -18.65 13.85
C LYS A 81 7.95 -17.33 13.41
N THR A 82 8.41 -16.54 14.37
CA THR A 82 9.27 -15.40 14.08
C THR A 82 10.69 -15.92 13.87
N VAL A 83 11.17 -15.85 12.63
CA VAL A 83 12.50 -16.31 12.21
C VAL A 83 13.54 -15.23 12.49
N VAL A 84 13.20 -13.98 12.16
CA VAL A 84 13.98 -12.78 12.50
C VAL A 84 13.05 -11.85 13.25
N ALA A 85 13.44 -11.43 14.45
CA ALA A 85 12.67 -10.49 15.26
C ALA A 85 12.96 -9.05 14.81
N GLY A 86 11.93 -8.38 14.30
CA GLY A 86 11.98 -6.97 13.95
C GLY A 86 11.89 -6.07 15.17
N ARG A 87 12.34 -4.81 14.99
CA ARG A 87 12.33 -3.77 16.03
C ARG A 87 11.50 -2.55 15.64
N GLY A 88 10.88 -2.55 14.47
CA GLY A 88 10.04 -1.45 14.02
C GLY A 88 8.69 -1.38 14.73
N VAL A 89 7.82 -0.53 14.18
CA VAL A 89 6.44 -0.37 14.64
C VAL A 89 5.70 -1.70 14.62
N THR A 90 4.77 -1.87 15.57
CA THR A 90 3.91 -3.05 15.62
C THR A 90 2.81 -2.92 14.59
N VAL A 91 2.60 -3.96 13.80
CA VAL A 91 1.52 -4.06 12.81
C VAL A 91 0.19 -4.04 13.53
N ALA A 92 -0.64 -3.04 13.25
CA ALA A 92 -1.99 -2.92 13.77
C ALA A 92 -3.03 -3.44 12.77
N LYS A 93 -4.17 -3.86 13.30
CA LYS A 93 -5.35 -4.18 12.48
C LYS A 93 -5.78 -2.93 11.71
N GLY A 94 -5.97 -3.06 10.41
CA GLY A 94 -6.36 -1.98 9.50
C GLY A 94 -5.18 -1.23 8.88
N ASP A 95 -3.94 -1.54 9.23
CA ASP A 95 -2.78 -0.97 8.57
C ASP A 95 -2.68 -1.46 7.10
N LEU A 96 -2.06 -0.65 6.26
CA LEU A 96 -1.49 -1.05 4.98
C LEU A 96 -0.12 -1.69 5.24
N LEU A 97 -0.02 -2.99 5.05
CA LEU A 97 1.18 -3.78 5.33
C LEU A 97 2.00 -3.95 4.06
N GLN A 98 3.25 -3.47 4.06
CA GLN A 98 4.21 -3.71 3.00
C GLN A 98 5.05 -4.94 3.34
N VAL A 99 5.08 -5.93 2.44
CA VAL A 99 5.85 -7.17 2.64
C VAL A 99 6.55 -7.64 1.38
N SER A 100 7.64 -8.37 1.59
CA SER A 100 8.11 -9.35 0.60
C SER A 100 7.78 -10.75 1.09
N TYR A 101 7.44 -11.66 0.18
CA TYR A 101 7.03 -13.00 0.57
C TYR A 101 7.38 -14.05 -0.47
N LEU A 102 7.45 -15.31 -0.01
CA LEU A 102 7.49 -16.50 -0.83
C LEU A 102 6.52 -17.54 -0.26
N GLY A 103 5.63 -18.03 -1.11
CA GLY A 103 4.64 -19.05 -0.79
C GLY A 103 4.95 -20.38 -1.49
N GLN A 104 4.93 -21.47 -0.74
CA GLN A 104 5.02 -22.83 -1.28
C GLN A 104 3.95 -23.74 -0.71
N LYS A 105 3.70 -24.85 -1.41
CA LYS A 105 2.81 -25.92 -0.95
C LYS A 105 3.52 -26.82 0.04
N TRP A 106 2.87 -27.18 1.14
CA TRP A 106 3.45 -28.06 2.17
C TRP A 106 3.94 -29.40 1.59
N ASP A 107 3.05 -30.13 0.92
CA ASP A 107 3.30 -31.52 0.51
C ASP A 107 4.30 -31.68 -0.64
N SER A 108 4.46 -30.67 -1.49
CA SER A 108 5.35 -30.75 -2.64
C SER A 108 6.60 -29.89 -2.51
N GLY A 109 6.62 -28.92 -1.59
CA GLY A 109 7.66 -27.89 -1.53
C GLY A 109 7.69 -26.98 -2.76
N LYS A 110 6.70 -27.07 -3.65
CA LYS A 110 6.66 -26.25 -4.87
C LYS A 110 6.22 -24.84 -4.53
N VAL A 111 7.03 -23.86 -4.91
CA VAL A 111 6.68 -22.44 -4.89
C VAL A 111 5.53 -22.20 -5.86
N PHE A 112 4.48 -21.53 -5.39
CA PHE A 112 3.35 -21.14 -6.23
C PHE A 112 3.32 -19.64 -6.48
N ASP A 113 3.85 -18.83 -5.56
CA ASP A 113 3.90 -17.36 -5.71
C ASP A 113 5.04 -16.74 -4.87
N ASN A 114 5.59 -15.61 -5.32
CA ASN A 114 6.57 -14.83 -4.56
C ASN A 114 6.76 -13.41 -5.13
N SER A 115 7.07 -12.45 -4.26
CA SER A 115 7.38 -11.07 -4.66
C SER A 115 8.86 -10.83 -4.98
N TYR A 116 9.77 -11.68 -4.47
CA TYR A 116 11.22 -11.50 -4.64
C TYR A 116 11.67 -11.54 -6.10
N ASP A 117 11.07 -12.41 -6.92
CA ASP A 117 11.40 -12.52 -8.36
C ASP A 117 10.98 -11.30 -9.17
N GLN A 118 10.02 -10.52 -8.67
CA GLN A 118 9.58 -9.26 -9.28
C GLN A 118 10.41 -8.07 -8.78
N GLY A 119 11.22 -8.27 -7.73
CA GLY A 119 12.07 -7.23 -7.13
C GLY A 119 11.29 -6.13 -6.41
N LYS A 120 9.97 -6.28 -6.23
CA LYS A 120 9.10 -5.26 -5.66
C LYS A 120 8.22 -5.83 -4.54
N PRO A 121 8.22 -5.23 -3.34
CA PRO A 121 7.29 -5.56 -2.28
C PRO A 121 5.84 -5.31 -2.67
N VAL A 122 4.91 -5.99 -1.99
CA VAL A 122 3.46 -5.77 -2.16
C VAL A 122 2.88 -5.06 -0.95
N VAL A 123 1.81 -4.29 -1.14
CA VAL A 123 1.04 -3.62 -0.07
C VAL A 123 -0.41 -4.07 -0.11
N PHE A 124 -0.99 -4.33 1.06
CA PHE A 124 -2.41 -4.65 1.22
C PHE A 124 -2.89 -4.29 2.64
N PRO A 125 -4.21 -4.08 2.83
CA PRO A 125 -4.79 -3.93 4.16
C PRO A 125 -4.72 -5.23 4.96
N ILE A 126 -4.26 -5.18 6.22
CA ILE A 126 -4.12 -6.36 7.10
C ILE A 126 -5.14 -6.37 8.25
N GLY A 127 -5.65 -7.56 8.57
CA GLY A 127 -6.56 -7.79 9.70
C GLY A 127 -8.00 -7.37 9.44
N VAL A 128 -8.36 -7.10 8.19
CA VAL A 128 -9.67 -6.56 7.76
C VAL A 128 -10.36 -7.42 6.71
N GLY A 129 -9.88 -8.64 6.49
CA GLY A 129 -10.47 -9.61 5.57
C GLY A 129 -10.16 -9.36 4.10
N LYS A 130 -9.06 -8.66 3.79
CA LYS A 130 -8.62 -8.38 2.42
C LYS A 130 -7.54 -9.34 1.91
N VAL A 131 -6.95 -10.14 2.80
CA VAL A 131 -6.06 -11.26 2.47
C VAL A 131 -6.53 -12.54 3.14
N ILE A 132 -5.87 -13.67 2.88
CA ILE A 132 -6.24 -14.95 3.47
C ILE A 132 -6.23 -14.87 5.02
N PRO A 133 -7.16 -15.54 5.72
CA PRO A 133 -7.29 -15.42 7.17
C PRO A 133 -6.00 -15.73 7.95
N GLY A 134 -5.17 -16.64 7.45
CA GLY A 134 -3.89 -16.98 8.07
C GLY A 134 -2.88 -15.84 8.07
N TRP A 135 -2.93 -14.93 7.09
CA TRP A 135 -2.11 -13.71 7.09
C TRP A 135 -2.67 -12.69 8.08
N ASP A 136 -3.97 -12.41 8.00
CA ASP A 136 -4.66 -11.48 8.91
C ASP A 136 -4.41 -11.84 10.38
N GLN A 137 -4.47 -13.13 10.71
CA GLN A 137 -4.21 -13.61 12.05
C GLN A 137 -2.72 -13.69 12.40
N GLY A 138 -1.87 -14.09 11.45
CA GLY A 138 -0.47 -14.42 11.72
C GLY A 138 0.50 -13.22 11.71
N LEU A 139 0.12 -12.13 11.02
CA LEU A 139 0.97 -10.95 10.82
C LEU A 139 0.59 -9.76 11.73
N VAL A 140 -0.67 -9.65 12.16
CA VAL A 140 -1.09 -8.62 13.13
C VAL A 140 -0.33 -8.83 14.45
N GLY A 141 0.15 -7.73 15.04
CA GLY A 141 0.96 -7.75 16.26
C GLY A 141 2.44 -8.09 16.05
N LYS A 142 2.87 -8.45 14.82
CA LYS A 142 4.29 -8.57 14.50
C LYS A 142 4.94 -7.20 14.35
N LYS A 143 6.27 -7.14 14.45
CA LYS A 143 7.01 -5.89 14.29
C LYS A 143 7.52 -5.74 12.87
N VAL A 144 7.55 -4.51 12.36
CA VAL A 144 8.28 -4.17 11.14
C VAL A 144 9.77 -4.57 11.26
N ASN A 145 10.36 -4.96 10.14
CA ASN A 145 11.67 -5.62 10.00
C ASN A 145 11.72 -7.04 10.60
N SER A 146 10.57 -7.69 10.77
CA SER A 146 10.53 -9.12 11.14
C SER A 146 10.47 -9.99 9.90
N ARG A 147 11.06 -11.18 10.01
CA ARG A 147 10.77 -12.31 9.13
C ARG A 147 9.90 -13.32 9.84
N ILE A 148 8.75 -13.61 9.27
CA ILE A 148 7.75 -14.52 9.83
C ILE A 148 7.57 -15.70 8.89
N GLN A 149 7.62 -16.92 9.45
CA GLN A 149 7.26 -18.13 8.75
C GLN A 149 5.88 -18.58 9.22
N LEU A 150 4.98 -18.88 8.27
CA LEU A 150 3.62 -19.32 8.52
C LEU A 150 3.36 -20.68 7.87
N GLY A 151 2.65 -21.55 8.58
CA GLY A 151 2.05 -22.77 8.06
C GLY A 151 0.54 -22.62 8.16
N ILE A 152 -0.12 -22.49 7.01
CA ILE A 152 -1.52 -22.07 6.91
C ILE A 152 -2.36 -23.25 6.42
N PRO A 153 -3.17 -23.88 7.28
CA PRO A 153 -4.09 -24.94 6.86
C PRO A 153 -5.14 -24.39 5.89
N SER A 154 -5.70 -25.26 5.03
CA SER A 154 -6.63 -24.86 3.96
C SER A 154 -7.76 -23.94 4.44
N LYS A 155 -8.37 -24.23 5.60
CA LYS A 155 -9.45 -23.43 6.22
C LYS A 155 -9.09 -21.97 6.51
N LEU A 156 -7.79 -21.64 6.65
CA LEU A 156 -7.26 -20.28 6.82
C LEU A 156 -6.54 -19.76 5.56
N GLY A 157 -6.54 -20.54 4.48
CA GLY A 157 -6.04 -20.22 3.15
C GLY A 157 -7.18 -20.19 2.13
N TYR A 158 -7.13 -21.08 1.15
CA TYR A 158 -8.09 -21.14 0.02
C TYR A 158 -9.20 -22.22 0.18
N GLY A 159 -9.32 -22.79 1.38
CA GLY A 159 -10.34 -23.76 1.74
C GLY A 159 -10.35 -25.02 0.88
N GLU A 160 -11.51 -25.68 0.84
CA GLU A 160 -11.74 -26.90 0.04
C GLU A 160 -11.85 -26.63 -1.46
N LYS A 161 -12.00 -25.35 -1.87
CA LYS A 161 -12.13 -24.98 -3.28
C LYS A 161 -10.78 -24.74 -3.96
N GLY A 162 -9.79 -24.23 -3.24
CA GLY A 162 -8.53 -23.80 -3.85
C GLY A 162 -8.68 -22.50 -4.64
N THR A 163 -7.72 -22.21 -5.51
CA THR A 163 -7.75 -21.03 -6.38
C THR A 163 -8.42 -21.34 -7.73
N PRO A 164 -9.10 -20.36 -8.35
CA PRO A 164 -9.78 -20.55 -9.64
C PRO A 164 -8.84 -20.99 -10.78
N ASP A 165 -7.57 -20.57 -10.74
CA ASP A 165 -6.56 -20.91 -11.74
C ASP A 165 -5.93 -22.31 -11.54
N GLY A 166 -6.32 -23.02 -10.46
CA GLY A 166 -5.79 -24.33 -10.10
C GLY A 166 -4.35 -24.31 -9.59
N SER A 167 -3.74 -23.14 -9.40
CA SER A 167 -2.40 -23.02 -8.84
C SER A 167 -2.33 -23.57 -7.41
N ILE A 168 -3.41 -23.46 -6.64
CA ILE A 168 -3.61 -24.04 -5.31
C ILE A 168 -4.86 -24.91 -5.35
N LYS A 169 -4.73 -26.19 -4.99
CA LYS A 169 -5.85 -27.13 -4.94
C LYS A 169 -6.60 -26.98 -3.62
N GLY A 170 -7.86 -27.40 -3.62
CA GLY A 170 -8.65 -27.55 -2.40
C GLY A 170 -7.94 -28.41 -1.35
N GLY A 171 -8.04 -28.00 -0.08
CA GLY A 171 -7.47 -28.75 1.04
C GLY A 171 -5.95 -28.60 1.23
N GLU A 172 -5.24 -27.89 0.34
CA GLU A 172 -3.79 -27.72 0.47
C GLU A 172 -3.40 -26.85 1.68
N THR A 173 -2.39 -27.30 2.44
CA THR A 173 -1.70 -26.47 3.43
C THR A 173 -0.58 -25.69 2.74
N LEU A 174 -0.50 -24.41 3.05
CA LEU A 174 0.48 -23.49 2.49
C LEU A 174 1.55 -23.14 3.50
N VAL A 175 2.76 -22.85 3.02
CA VAL A 175 3.84 -22.31 3.83
C VAL A 175 4.30 -21.00 3.23
N PHE A 176 4.37 -19.97 4.07
CA PHE A 176 4.87 -18.66 3.69
C PHE A 176 6.09 -18.30 4.52
N VAL A 177 7.05 -17.61 3.88
CA VAL A 177 8.04 -16.78 4.57
C VAL A 177 7.78 -15.35 4.15
N VAL A 178 7.57 -14.47 5.12
CA VAL A 178 7.13 -13.09 4.93
C VAL A 178 8.10 -12.16 5.65
N ASP A 179 8.74 -11.28 4.90
CA ASP A 179 9.45 -10.12 5.42
C ASP A 179 8.49 -8.95 5.57
N VAL A 180 8.26 -8.52 6.81
CA VAL A 180 7.44 -7.34 7.12
C VAL A 180 8.30 -6.10 6.96
N ILE A 181 8.10 -5.35 5.87
CA ILE A 181 8.96 -4.22 5.47
C ILE A 181 8.43 -2.90 6.05
N GLY A 182 7.12 -2.70 6.05
CA GLY A 182 6.49 -1.46 6.51
C GLY A 182 5.05 -1.68 6.95
N SER A 183 4.54 -0.81 7.83
CA SER A 183 3.15 -0.80 8.29
C SER A 183 2.68 0.65 8.32
N PHE A 184 1.62 0.96 7.58
CA PHE A 184 1.19 2.33 7.35
C PHE A 184 -0.29 2.54 7.66
N ASN A 185 -0.65 3.71 8.16
CA ASN A 185 -2.03 4.12 8.41
C ASN A 185 -2.18 5.64 8.26
N GLY A 186 -3.35 6.19 8.58
CA GLY A 186 -3.63 7.63 8.44
C GLY A 186 -2.70 8.57 9.19
N LYS A 187 -1.94 8.05 10.17
CA LYS A 187 -0.95 8.82 10.94
C LYS A 187 0.47 8.62 10.46
N SER A 188 0.68 7.80 9.43
CA SER A 188 2.01 7.62 8.83
C SER A 188 2.49 8.92 8.21
N ALA A 189 3.78 9.16 8.35
CA ALA A 189 4.49 10.31 7.81
C ALA A 189 5.93 9.90 7.50
N ALA A 190 6.60 10.71 6.69
CA ALA A 190 8.02 10.57 6.39
C ALA A 190 8.88 10.68 7.66
N GLN A 191 9.98 9.91 7.71
CA GLN A 191 10.89 9.81 8.86
C GLN A 191 12.34 10.21 8.51
N GLY A 192 12.52 10.86 7.35
CA GLY A 192 13.84 11.28 6.87
C GLY A 192 14.51 12.38 7.71
N LYS A 193 15.77 12.65 7.38
CA LYS A 193 16.55 13.73 7.99
C LYS A 193 16.07 15.07 7.47
N GLU A 194 15.91 16.05 8.36
CA GLU A 194 15.47 17.38 7.97
C GLU A 194 16.46 18.08 7.04
N VAL A 195 15.95 18.66 5.97
CA VAL A 195 16.70 19.45 5.00
C VAL A 195 16.30 20.91 5.14
N LYS A 196 17.31 21.78 5.29
CA LYS A 196 17.08 23.21 5.51
C LYS A 196 16.43 23.85 4.28
N GLN A 197 15.30 24.51 4.48
CA GLN A 197 14.56 25.24 3.45
C GLN A 197 15.01 26.70 3.42
N THR A 198 15.98 27.05 2.56
CA THR A 198 16.58 28.40 2.52
C THR A 198 16.04 29.30 1.41
N ASP A 199 15.43 28.72 0.39
CA ASP A 199 14.89 29.48 -0.74
C ASP A 199 13.56 30.13 -0.34
N LYS A 200 13.57 31.47 -0.23
CA LYS A 200 12.40 32.27 0.15
C LYS A 200 11.40 32.45 -1.01
N ALA A 201 11.77 32.08 -2.23
CA ALA A 201 10.89 32.16 -3.39
C ALA A 201 9.97 30.94 -3.52
N VAL A 202 10.16 29.91 -2.70
CA VAL A 202 9.33 28.69 -2.70
C VAL A 202 8.62 28.51 -1.35
N PRO A 203 7.54 27.72 -1.30
CA PRO A 203 6.80 27.45 -0.07
C PRO A 203 7.67 26.79 1.00
N VAL A 204 7.37 27.09 2.26
CA VAL A 204 7.99 26.41 3.41
C VAL A 204 7.03 25.36 3.94
N VAL A 205 7.52 24.15 4.13
CA VAL A 205 6.73 23.01 4.62
C VAL A 205 7.18 22.63 6.02
N GLY A 206 6.22 22.39 6.91
CA GLY A 206 6.50 21.90 8.26
C GLY A 206 7.17 20.52 8.24
N ALA A 207 8.31 20.37 8.93
CA ALA A 207 9.03 19.10 9.04
C ALA A 207 8.35 18.11 10.01
N LYS A 208 7.77 18.61 11.12
CA LYS A 208 7.12 17.79 12.14
C LYS A 208 5.61 17.81 11.96
N THR A 209 5.01 16.63 11.93
CA THR A 209 3.56 16.48 11.71
C THR A 209 2.82 15.78 12.82
N ASP A 210 3.48 14.99 13.66
CA ASP A 210 2.84 14.18 14.71
C ASP A 210 1.60 13.41 14.22
N GLY A 211 1.67 12.91 12.98
CA GLY A 211 0.59 12.19 12.31
C GLY A 211 -0.53 13.05 11.71
N LYS A 212 -0.35 14.38 11.62
CA LYS A 212 -1.26 15.33 10.98
C LYS A 212 -0.72 15.81 9.63
N ALA A 213 -1.54 16.52 8.86
CA ALA A 213 -1.08 17.14 7.63
C ALA A 213 0.00 18.20 7.92
N PRO A 214 1.09 18.27 7.13
CA PRO A 214 2.09 19.32 7.28
C PRO A 214 1.51 20.71 6.99
N SER A 215 2.05 21.72 7.66
CA SER A 215 1.81 23.12 7.26
C SER A 215 2.50 23.38 5.92
N ILE A 216 1.88 24.23 5.09
CA ILE A 216 2.46 24.71 3.83
C ILE A 216 2.24 26.23 3.83
N GLU A 217 3.34 26.98 3.90
CA GLU A 217 3.33 28.44 3.88
C GLU A 217 3.78 28.91 2.50
N VAL A 218 2.81 29.38 1.69
CA VAL A 218 3.10 29.90 0.35
C VAL A 218 3.52 31.37 0.44
N PRO A 219 4.68 31.77 -0.13
CA PRO A 219 5.13 33.16 -0.08
C PRO A 219 4.25 34.06 -0.95
N LYS A 220 4.16 35.34 -0.57
CA LYS A 220 3.57 36.40 -1.40
C LYS A 220 4.53 36.81 -2.52
N ALA A 221 4.82 35.87 -3.42
CA ALA A 221 5.73 36.04 -4.55
C ALA A 221 5.11 35.43 -5.82
N LYS A 222 5.69 35.76 -6.98
CA LYS A 222 5.30 35.14 -8.24
C LYS A 222 5.57 33.64 -8.18
N ALA A 223 4.60 32.86 -8.64
CA ALA A 223 4.74 31.41 -8.74
C ALA A 223 5.92 31.02 -9.66
N PRO A 224 6.71 30.00 -9.28
CA PRO A 224 7.71 29.41 -10.18
C PRO A 224 7.08 28.97 -11.49
N THR A 225 7.74 29.27 -12.60
CA THR A 225 7.35 28.81 -13.95
C THR A 225 7.95 27.46 -14.30
N LYS A 226 8.85 26.94 -13.46
CA LYS A 226 9.47 25.62 -13.59
C LYS A 226 9.06 24.76 -12.40
N LEU A 227 9.05 23.45 -12.61
CA LEU A 227 8.85 22.47 -11.55
C LEU A 227 9.90 22.67 -10.45
N VAL A 228 9.43 22.78 -9.21
CA VAL A 228 10.28 22.72 -8.01
C VAL A 228 10.09 21.36 -7.36
N SER A 229 11.20 20.72 -6.95
CA SER A 229 11.18 19.46 -6.21
C SER A 229 12.30 19.40 -5.16
N ASN A 230 11.98 19.85 -3.96
CA ASN A 230 12.94 20.02 -2.87
C ASN A 230 12.65 19.02 -1.75
N TYR A 231 13.70 18.46 -1.15
CA TYR A 231 13.56 17.73 0.10
C TYR A 231 13.19 18.69 1.23
N VAL A 232 12.22 18.27 2.03
CA VAL A 232 11.91 18.81 3.35
C VAL A 232 12.47 17.86 4.41
N LEU A 233 12.23 16.56 4.20
CA LEU A 233 12.92 15.47 4.88
C LEU A 233 13.52 14.56 3.80
N GLU A 234 14.80 14.19 3.91
CA GLU A 234 15.43 13.21 3.03
C GLU A 234 15.47 11.84 3.72
N GLY A 235 14.74 10.89 3.16
CA GLY A 235 14.76 9.49 3.56
C GLY A 235 16.01 8.76 3.05
N ASP A 236 16.22 7.55 3.57
CA ASP A 236 17.34 6.66 3.22
C ASP A 236 16.88 5.42 2.43
N GLY A 237 15.60 5.36 2.05
CA GLY A 237 15.03 4.27 1.27
C GLY A 237 15.41 4.32 -0.21
N ALA A 238 14.87 3.36 -0.97
CA ALA A 238 15.12 3.26 -2.41
C ALA A 238 14.67 4.52 -3.17
N GLU A 239 15.40 4.86 -4.23
CA GLU A 239 15.03 5.94 -5.15
C GLU A 239 13.87 5.52 -6.04
N LEU A 240 12.92 6.43 -6.22
CA LEU A 240 11.76 6.24 -7.07
C LEU A 240 12.10 6.39 -8.56
N LYS A 241 11.47 5.55 -9.37
CA LYS A 241 11.43 5.64 -10.83
C LYS A 241 10.06 6.15 -11.27
N GLU A 242 9.98 6.79 -12.43
CA GLU A 242 8.71 7.26 -13.00
C GLU A 242 7.70 6.12 -13.27
N SER A 243 8.16 4.87 -13.36
CA SER A 243 7.32 3.68 -13.52
C SER A 243 6.90 3.03 -12.20
N ASP A 244 7.34 3.58 -11.06
CA ASP A 244 6.97 3.03 -9.76
C ASP A 244 5.55 3.40 -9.37
N THR A 245 4.94 2.51 -8.60
CA THR A 245 3.75 2.84 -7.83
C THR A 245 4.20 3.23 -6.44
N VAL A 246 3.62 4.29 -5.89
CA VAL A 246 4.01 4.85 -4.59
C VAL A 246 2.85 4.79 -3.62
N LEU A 247 3.15 4.48 -2.37
CA LEU A 247 2.26 4.75 -1.24
C LEU A 247 2.69 6.06 -0.60
N VAL A 248 1.78 7.02 -0.51
CA VAL A 248 2.09 8.38 -0.05
C VAL A 248 1.06 8.90 0.94
N GLN A 249 1.50 9.82 1.78
CA GLN A 249 0.62 10.81 2.39
C GLN A 249 0.91 12.17 1.78
N TYR A 250 -0.11 12.97 1.46
CA TYR A 250 0.09 14.25 0.80
C TYR A 250 -0.93 15.30 1.21
N LYS A 251 -0.54 16.55 0.99
CA LYS A 251 -1.41 17.72 1.06
C LYS A 251 -1.12 18.62 -0.13
N GLY A 252 -2.18 18.99 -0.86
CA GLY A 252 -2.15 19.90 -2.00
C GLY A 252 -2.88 21.20 -1.68
N VAL A 253 -2.22 22.34 -1.92
CA VAL A 253 -2.78 23.68 -1.79
C VAL A 253 -2.57 24.49 -3.07
N LEU A 254 -3.48 25.43 -3.35
CA LEU A 254 -3.32 26.37 -4.47
C LEU A 254 -2.27 27.42 -4.11
N TRP A 255 -1.35 27.74 -5.03
CA TRP A 255 -0.36 28.80 -4.82
C TRP A 255 -1.03 30.14 -4.49
N GLU A 256 -2.02 30.54 -5.29
CA GLU A 256 -2.63 31.88 -5.23
C GLU A 256 -3.33 32.17 -3.89
N THR A 257 -3.96 31.15 -3.29
CA THR A 257 -4.83 31.34 -2.13
C THR A 257 -4.34 30.62 -0.88
N GLY A 258 -3.39 29.69 -1.01
CA GLY A 258 -3.02 28.75 0.06
C GLY A 258 -4.13 27.77 0.44
N LYS A 259 -5.27 27.78 -0.26
CA LYS A 259 -6.42 26.91 0.05
C LYS A 259 -6.08 25.46 -0.29
N GLU A 260 -6.32 24.56 0.65
CA GLU A 260 -6.26 23.11 0.42
C GLU A 260 -7.33 22.70 -0.60
N PHE A 261 -6.93 21.93 -1.60
CA PHE A 261 -7.83 21.34 -2.59
C PHE A 261 -7.88 19.81 -2.51
N ASP A 262 -6.85 19.18 -1.92
CA ASP A 262 -6.81 17.74 -1.73
C ASP A 262 -5.81 17.36 -0.62
N SER A 263 -6.16 16.37 0.20
CA SER A 263 -5.24 15.79 1.18
C SER A 263 -5.63 14.36 1.55
N SER A 264 -4.64 13.48 1.62
CA SER A 264 -4.84 12.13 2.16
C SER A 264 -4.92 12.12 3.69
N TYR A 265 -4.31 13.10 4.35
CA TYR A 265 -4.39 13.27 5.81
C TYR A 265 -5.83 13.59 6.27
N SER A 266 -6.58 14.38 5.51
CA SER A 266 -7.98 14.68 5.82
C SER A 266 -8.90 13.45 5.67
N ARG A 267 -8.50 12.50 4.80
CA ARG A 267 -9.15 11.19 4.67
C ARG A 267 -8.67 10.15 5.69
N ASN A 268 -7.62 10.47 6.47
CA ASN A 268 -7.01 9.57 7.45
C ASN A 268 -6.58 8.21 6.85
N GLU A 269 -6.14 8.21 5.59
CA GLU A 269 -5.68 7.01 4.89
C GLU A 269 -4.62 7.37 3.84
N PRO A 270 -3.46 6.68 3.81
CA PRO A 270 -2.48 6.85 2.73
C PRO A 270 -3.07 6.53 1.36
N ALA A 271 -2.60 7.23 0.34
CA ALA A 271 -3.04 7.03 -1.03
C ALA A 271 -1.97 6.30 -1.85
N GLN A 272 -2.42 5.43 -2.76
CA GLN A 272 -1.56 4.73 -3.70
C GLN A 272 -1.71 5.32 -5.10
N PHE A 273 -0.61 5.65 -5.76
CA PHE A 273 -0.61 6.21 -7.11
C PHE A 273 0.45 5.55 -7.98
N SER A 274 0.09 5.24 -9.23
CA SER A 274 1.09 5.01 -10.27
C SER A 274 1.68 6.35 -10.71
N LEU A 275 3.00 6.50 -10.67
CA LEU A 275 3.65 7.74 -11.13
C LEU A 275 3.48 7.98 -12.63
N GLN A 276 2.99 6.99 -13.38
CA GLN A 276 2.67 7.09 -14.80
C GLN A 276 1.26 7.66 -15.07
N GLU A 277 0.38 7.66 -14.06
CA GLU A 277 -1.04 8.03 -14.20
C GLU A 277 -1.38 9.36 -13.51
N VAL A 278 -0.42 9.95 -12.79
CA VAL A 278 -0.54 11.26 -12.15
C VAL A 278 -0.10 12.39 -13.08
N VAL A 279 -0.37 13.64 -12.70
CA VAL A 279 0.07 14.82 -13.46
C VAL A 279 1.59 14.83 -13.65
N PRO A 280 2.11 15.35 -14.78
CA PRO A 280 3.54 15.33 -15.08
C PRO A 280 4.43 15.90 -13.99
N GLY A 281 3.96 16.92 -13.26
CA GLY A 281 4.69 17.53 -12.15
C GLY A 281 4.91 16.59 -10.96
N TRP A 282 3.99 15.67 -10.69
CA TRP A 282 4.18 14.63 -9.67
C TRP A 282 5.14 13.56 -10.17
N SER A 283 4.94 13.06 -11.39
CA SER A 283 5.80 12.02 -11.99
C SER A 283 7.27 12.45 -12.00
N LYS A 284 7.56 13.61 -12.60
CA LYS A 284 8.92 14.17 -12.69
C LYS A 284 9.42 14.72 -11.35
N GLY A 285 8.52 15.23 -10.51
CA GLY A 285 8.87 15.82 -9.22
C GLY A 285 9.32 14.76 -8.20
N LEU A 286 8.75 13.56 -8.25
CA LEU A 286 9.06 12.50 -7.30
C LEU A 286 10.11 11.51 -7.84
N ALA A 287 10.33 11.44 -9.15
CA ALA A 287 11.41 10.65 -9.73
C ALA A 287 12.78 11.01 -9.13
N GLY A 288 13.57 9.99 -8.78
CA GLY A 288 14.86 10.14 -8.11
C GLY A 288 14.78 10.52 -6.63
N LYS A 289 13.58 10.75 -6.07
CA LYS A 289 13.41 10.97 -4.63
C LYS A 289 13.41 9.64 -3.88
N LYS A 290 13.85 9.65 -2.63
CA LYS A 290 13.97 8.44 -1.80
C LYS A 290 12.71 8.15 -1.01
N VAL A 291 12.36 6.87 -0.86
CA VAL A 291 11.36 6.42 0.12
C VAL A 291 11.77 6.88 1.53
N GLY A 292 10.79 7.28 2.33
CA GLY A 292 10.97 7.89 3.65
C GLY A 292 11.12 9.41 3.63
N SER A 293 11.13 10.03 2.44
CA SER A 293 11.28 11.48 2.27
C SER A 293 9.95 12.22 2.37
N ARG A 294 10.00 13.47 2.82
CA ARG A 294 8.99 14.49 2.56
C ARG A 294 9.51 15.43 1.48
N VAL A 295 8.76 15.62 0.42
CA VAL A 295 9.16 16.42 -0.74
C VAL A 295 8.16 17.56 -0.94
N LEU A 296 8.68 18.78 -1.04
CA LEU A 296 7.94 19.93 -1.55
C LEU A 296 7.95 19.86 -3.08
N VAL A 297 6.77 19.84 -3.69
CA VAL A 297 6.62 19.88 -5.15
C VAL A 297 5.76 21.08 -5.54
N VAL A 298 6.32 22.01 -6.32
CA VAL A 298 5.57 23.14 -6.89
C VAL A 298 5.39 22.89 -8.38
N VAL A 299 4.15 22.65 -8.79
CA VAL A 299 3.78 22.23 -10.14
C VAL A 299 3.21 23.42 -10.92
N PRO A 300 3.92 23.94 -11.94
CA PRO A 300 3.37 24.97 -12.82
C PRO A 300 2.20 24.40 -13.65
N PRO A 301 1.31 25.26 -14.20
CA PRO A 301 0.07 24.80 -14.81
C PRO A 301 0.26 23.84 -15.99
N ASP A 302 1.29 24.03 -16.81
CA ASP A 302 1.65 23.17 -17.95
C ASP A 302 2.07 21.75 -17.54
N MET A 303 2.46 21.55 -16.28
CA MET A 303 2.76 20.25 -15.68
C MET A 303 1.66 19.76 -14.71
N GLY A 304 0.57 20.51 -14.57
CA GLY A 304 -0.59 20.23 -13.73
C GLY A 304 -1.85 19.99 -14.57
N TYR A 305 -2.88 20.81 -14.37
CA TYR A 305 -4.17 20.71 -15.07
C TYR A 305 -4.33 21.71 -16.23
N GLY A 306 -3.28 22.48 -16.56
CA GLY A 306 -3.25 23.36 -17.72
C GLY A 306 -4.36 24.41 -17.73
N LYS A 307 -4.98 24.60 -18.90
CA LYS A 307 -6.02 25.61 -19.15
C LYS A 307 -7.43 25.15 -18.72
N GLU A 308 -7.56 23.97 -18.14
CA GLU A 308 -8.84 23.40 -17.75
C GLU A 308 -9.07 23.51 -16.24
N LYS A 309 -10.32 23.74 -15.84
CA LYS A 309 -10.73 23.65 -14.45
C LYS A 309 -10.87 22.16 -14.07
N LYS A 310 -10.35 21.77 -12.91
CA LYS A 310 -10.50 20.42 -12.36
C LYS A 310 -11.06 20.46 -10.95
N GLY A 311 -12.35 20.16 -10.79
CA GLY A 311 -13.01 20.26 -9.49
C GLY A 311 -12.86 21.67 -8.89
N ASP A 312 -12.24 21.75 -7.71
CA ASP A 312 -11.96 23.02 -7.02
C ASP A 312 -10.70 23.74 -7.51
N ILE A 313 -9.98 23.18 -8.49
CA ILE A 313 -8.75 23.76 -9.05
C ILE A 313 -9.11 24.60 -10.28
N PRO A 314 -8.93 25.94 -10.24
CA PRO A 314 -9.14 26.79 -11.40
C PRO A 314 -8.17 26.50 -12.55
N ALA A 315 -8.55 26.86 -13.77
CA ALA A 315 -7.65 26.86 -14.92
C ALA A 315 -6.40 27.71 -14.65
N ASN A 316 -5.26 27.28 -15.19
CA ASN A 316 -3.95 27.91 -15.06
C ASN A 316 -3.42 28.02 -13.62
N SER A 317 -3.86 27.14 -12.71
CA SER A 317 -3.39 27.14 -11.32
C SER A 317 -2.01 26.51 -11.17
N THR A 318 -1.12 27.17 -10.42
CA THR A 318 0.08 26.54 -9.85
C THR A 318 -0.30 25.78 -8.58
N LEU A 319 0.11 24.53 -8.49
CA LEU A 319 -0.19 23.64 -7.37
C LEU A 319 1.03 23.49 -6.48
N VAL A 320 0.82 23.45 -5.16
CA VAL A 320 1.87 23.21 -4.18
C VAL A 320 1.52 21.96 -3.40
N PHE A 321 2.44 21.00 -3.37
CA PHE A 321 2.28 19.75 -2.64
C PHE A 321 3.37 19.58 -1.59
N SER A 322 2.98 19.05 -0.43
CA SER A 322 3.89 18.29 0.43
C SER A 322 3.56 16.82 0.26
N VAL A 323 4.55 16.01 -0.12
CA VAL A 323 4.39 14.57 -0.37
C VAL A 323 5.33 13.78 0.52
N ASP A 324 4.78 12.94 1.38
CA ASP A 324 5.49 11.95 2.18
C ASP A 324 5.50 10.63 1.43
N ILE A 325 6.68 10.21 0.99
CA ILE A 325 6.87 8.95 0.28
C ILE A 325 7.01 7.84 1.32
N LEU A 326 5.96 7.06 1.53
CA LEU A 326 5.93 6.02 2.55
C LEU A 326 6.52 4.70 2.05
N ALA A 327 6.22 4.32 0.81
CA ALA A 327 6.72 3.09 0.18
C ALA A 327 6.75 3.19 -1.35
N ALA A 328 7.59 2.35 -1.96
CA ALA A 328 7.64 2.08 -3.40
C ALA A 328 7.20 0.63 -3.68
N LEU A 329 6.46 0.44 -4.78
CA LEU A 329 5.73 -0.77 -5.16
C LEU A 329 5.93 -1.14 -6.63
#